data_AF-A0A7S3RQB7-F1
#
_entry.id   AF-A0A7S3RQB7-F1
#
_cell.length_a   1.000
_cell.length_b   1.000
_cell.length_c   1.000
_cell.angle_alpha   90.00
_cell.angle_beta   90.00
_cell.angle_gamma   90.00
#
_symmetry.space_group_name_H-M   'P 1'
#
loop_
_entity.id
_entity.type
_entity.pdbx_description
1 polymer ?
#
loop_
_entity_poly.entity_id
_entity_poly.type
_entity_poly.pdbx_seq_one_letter_code
_entity_poly.pdbx_strand_id
1 'polypeptide(L)'
;GKGKGKAKVVIEPHRHEGVFVSKGKDDSLVTKNMAPGESVYGEKRLVAEPEQEGGDKIEYRVWNPFRSKLGAGIVGGIGQMPIKPGSKVLYLGGASGTTVSHVSDMIGPDG
;
A
#
# COMPACT_ATOMS: atom_id res chain seq x y z
N GLY A 1 14.29 -15.26 -27.35
CA GLY A 1 14.20 -15.44 -25.89
C GLY A 1 12.75 -15.30 -25.48
N LYS A 2 12.19 -16.27 -24.74
CA LYS A 2 10.80 -16.20 -24.26
C LYS A 2 10.67 -15.04 -23.27
N GLY A 3 9.97 -13.98 -23.67
CA GLY A 3 9.60 -12.89 -22.77
C GLY A 3 8.78 -13.46 -21.62
N LYS A 4 9.27 -13.31 -20.39
CA LYS A 4 8.46 -13.56 -19.20
C LYS A 4 7.28 -12.59 -19.27
N GLY A 5 6.09 -13.10 -19.56
CA GLY A 5 4.86 -12.33 -19.42
C GLY A 5 4.83 -11.72 -18.02
N LYS A 6 4.53 -10.41 -17.92
CA LYS A 6 4.40 -9.74 -16.63
C LYS A 6 3.37 -10.53 -15.81
N ALA A 7 3.80 -11.08 -14.67
CA ALA A 7 2.91 -11.81 -13.79
C ALA A 7 1.74 -10.88 -13.42
N LYS A 8 0.50 -11.37 -13.60
CA LYS A 8 -0.70 -10.62 -13.25
C LYS A 8 -0.65 -10.32 -11.75
N VAL A 9 -0.69 -9.04 -11.40
CA VAL A 9 -0.75 -8.60 -10.01
C VAL A 9 -2.19 -8.77 -9.54
N VAL A 10 -2.39 -9.57 -8.49
CA VAL A 10 -3.69 -9.73 -7.82
C VAL A 10 -3.62 -8.95 -6.52
N ILE A 11 -4.49 -7.95 -6.37
CA ILE A 11 -4.62 -7.13 -5.17
C ILE A 11 -5.96 -7.45 -4.51
N GLU A 12 -5.94 -7.73 -3.22
CA GLU A 12 -7.12 -7.95 -2.41
C GLU A 12 -7.20 -6.92 -1.28
N PRO A 13 -8.39 -6.44 -0.92
CA PRO A 13 -8.55 -5.57 0.26
C PRO A 13 -8.16 -6.32 1.53
N HIS A 14 -7.44 -5.65 2.42
CA HIS A 14 -7.21 -6.15 3.78
C HIS A 14 -8.43 -5.85 4.65
N ARG A 15 -8.55 -6.51 5.82
CA ARG A 15 -9.61 -6.22 6.81
C ARG A 15 -9.58 -4.80 7.38
N HIS A 16 -8.46 -4.09 7.20
CA HIS A 16 -8.27 -2.72 7.67
C HIS A 16 -8.36 -1.80 6.46
N GLU A 17 -9.23 -0.79 6.52
CA GLU A 17 -9.49 0.12 5.40
C GLU A 17 -8.22 0.87 4.94
N GLY A 18 -8.11 1.10 3.63
CA GLY A 18 -6.93 1.74 3.03
C GLY A 18 -5.69 0.84 2.92
N VAL A 19 -5.77 -0.41 3.40
CA VAL A 19 -4.70 -1.40 3.32
C VAL A 19 -5.12 -2.54 2.39
N PHE A 20 -4.15 -3.06 1.64
CA PHE A 20 -4.37 -4.12 0.67
C PHE A 20 -3.27 -5.18 0.78
N VAL A 21 -3.51 -6.34 0.18
CA VAL A 21 -2.55 -7.43 0.07
C VAL A 21 -2.36 -7.77 -1.39
N SER A 22 -1.11 -7.74 -1.87
CA SER A 22 -0.76 -8.33 -3.14
C SER A 22 -0.54 -9.83 -2.97
N LYS A 23 -1.33 -10.64 -3.66
CA LYS A 23 -1.17 -12.10 -3.71
C LYS A 23 -0.09 -12.49 -4.70
N GLY A 24 0.74 -13.46 -4.33
CA GLY A 24 1.84 -13.93 -5.17
C GLY A 24 2.43 -15.23 -4.63
N LYS A 25 3.72 -15.48 -4.93
CA LYS A 25 4.46 -16.55 -4.26
C LYS A 25 4.58 -16.28 -2.76
N ASP A 26 4.85 -15.01 -2.43
CA ASP A 26 4.87 -14.47 -1.10
C ASP A 26 3.92 -13.28 -1.07
N ASP A 27 2.94 -13.30 -0.17
CA ASP A 27 1.99 -12.20 -0.01
C ASP A 27 2.72 -10.95 0.50
N SER A 28 2.30 -9.78 0.03
CA SER A 28 2.89 -8.50 0.43
C SER A 28 1.82 -7.51 0.86
N LEU A 29 2.05 -6.83 1.98
CA LEU A 29 1.23 -5.70 2.41
C LEU A 29 1.47 -4.52 1.45
N VAL A 30 0.41 -3.87 0.97
CA VAL A 30 0.52 -2.73 0.06
C VAL A 30 -0.49 -1.62 0.39
N THR A 31 -0.19 -0.40 -0.06
CA THR A 31 -1.10 0.77 0.01
C THR A 31 -1.29 1.35 -1.40
N LYS A 32 -2.43 1.99 -1.66
CA LYS A 32 -2.70 2.67 -2.94
C LYS A 32 -1.83 3.93 -3.04
N ASN A 33 -1.00 4.04 -4.08
CA ASN A 33 -0.08 5.16 -4.20
C ASN A 33 -0.84 6.47 -4.48
N MET A 34 -0.70 7.46 -3.60
CA MET A 34 -1.26 8.79 -3.80
C MET A 34 -0.46 9.64 -4.80
N ALA A 35 0.79 9.29 -5.08
CA ALA A 35 1.64 9.95 -6.08
C ALA A 35 2.16 8.91 -7.11
N PRO A 36 1.31 8.49 -8.06
CA PRO A 36 1.68 7.47 -9.05
C PRO A 36 2.95 7.83 -9.83
N GLY A 37 3.86 6.88 -10.00
CA GLY A 37 5.13 7.07 -10.69
C GLY A 37 6.29 7.46 -9.78
N GLU A 38 6.03 7.82 -8.52
CA GLU A 38 7.03 8.16 -7.51
C GLU A 38 7.13 7.08 -6.42
N SER A 39 8.35 6.83 -5.93
CA SER A 39 8.63 6.00 -4.76
C SER A 39 9.36 6.84 -3.73
N VAL A 40 9.13 6.58 -2.45
CA VAL A 40 9.66 7.44 -1.37
C VAL A 40 11.02 6.97 -0.90
N TYR A 41 11.22 5.65 -0.79
CA TYR A 41 12.44 5.05 -0.26
C TYR A 41 12.94 3.89 -1.14
N GLY A 42 12.54 3.87 -2.41
CA GLY A 42 12.92 2.84 -3.38
C GLY A 42 12.13 1.54 -3.24
N GLU A 43 10.97 1.58 -2.59
CA GLU A 43 10.05 0.46 -2.46
C GLU A 43 9.52 -0.01 -3.81
N LYS A 44 9.23 -1.32 -3.89
CA LYS A 44 8.64 -1.91 -5.09
C LYS A 44 7.23 -1.34 -5.29
N ARG A 45 6.94 -0.93 -6.53
CA ARG A 45 5.61 -0.51 -6.95
C ARG A 45 4.97 -1.57 -7.84
N LEU A 46 3.66 -1.71 -7.72
CA LEU A 46 2.84 -2.65 -8.45
C LEU A 46 1.77 -1.87 -9.19
N VAL A 47 1.52 -2.21 -10.44
CA VAL A 47 0.44 -1.60 -11.23
C VAL A 47 -0.62 -2.66 -11.45
N ALA A 48 -1.82 -2.43 -10.88
CA ALA A 48 -2.98 -3.26 -11.12
C ALA A 48 -3.76 -2.69 -12.31
N GLU A 49 -4.31 -3.60 -13.12
CA GLU A 49 -5.26 -3.20 -14.16
C GLU A 49 -6.57 -2.72 -13.51
N PRO A 50 -7.26 -1.77 -14.13
CA PRO A 50 -8.54 -1.29 -13.63
C PRO A 50 -9.55 -2.44 -13.51
N GLU A 51 -10.40 -2.39 -12.49
CA GLU A 51 -11.48 -3.37 -12.32
C GLU A 51 -12.56 -3.24 -13.41
N GLN A 52 -12.69 -2.06 -14.00
CA GLN A 52 -13.65 -1.74 -15.06
C GLN A 52 -12.92 -1.43 -16.37
N GLU A 53 -13.49 -1.90 -17.47
CA GLU A 53 -12.97 -1.64 -18.82
C GLU A 53 -13.03 -0.12 -19.11
N GLY A 54 -11.86 0.48 -19.35
CA GLY A 54 -11.71 1.94 -19.53
C GLY A 54 -11.32 2.73 -18.27
N GLY A 55 -11.14 2.08 -17.12
CA GLY A 55 -10.66 2.74 -15.90
C GLY A 55 -9.15 3.05 -15.91
N ASP A 56 -8.73 3.93 -15.00
CA ASP A 56 -7.30 4.23 -14.81
C ASP A 56 -6.57 3.10 -14.08
N LYS A 57 -5.32 2.88 -14.49
CA LYS A 57 -4.42 1.95 -13.80
C LYS A 57 -4.14 2.45 -12.39
N ILE A 58 -4.23 1.54 -11.42
CA ILE A 58 -3.97 1.87 -10.02
C ILE A 58 -2.57 1.39 -9.67
N GLU A 59 -1.74 2.31 -9.19
CA GLU A 59 -0.42 1.97 -8.64
C GLU A 59 -0.53 1.73 -7.13
N TYR A 60 0.12 0.67 -6.66
CA TYR A 60 0.25 0.29 -5.26
C TYR A 60 1.73 0.26 -4.87
N ARG A 61 2.02 0.55 -3.61
CA ARG A 61 3.38 0.50 -3.05
C ARG A 61 3.50 -0.60 -2.03
N VAL A 62 4.56 -1.40 -2.12
CA VAL A 62 4.86 -2.44 -1.13
C VAL A 62 5.27 -1.80 0.19
N TRP A 63 4.56 -2.16 1.25
CA TRP A 63 4.84 -1.71 2.60
C TRP A 63 5.64 -2.76 3.36
N ASN A 64 6.92 -2.47 3.60
CA ASN A 64 7.81 -3.41 4.28
C ASN A 64 7.57 -3.41 5.82
N PRO A 65 7.08 -4.52 6.41
CA PRO A 65 6.84 -4.60 7.85
C PRO A 65 8.13 -4.52 8.69
N PHE A 66 9.27 -4.95 8.15
CA PHE A 66 10.57 -4.89 8.85
C PHE A 66 11.13 -3.46 8.95
N ARG A 67 10.53 -2.50 8.24
CA ARG A 67 10.91 -1.07 8.27
C ARG A 67 9.80 -0.18 8.82
N SER A 68 8.68 -0.75 9.23
CA SER A 68 7.49 -0.03 9.71
C SER A 68 6.88 -0.76 10.89
N LYS A 69 6.94 -0.16 12.08
CA LYS A 69 6.27 -0.71 13.28
C LYS A 69 4.77 -0.85 13.08
N LEU A 70 4.15 0.09 12.36
CA LEU A 70 2.72 0.03 12.02
C LEU A 70 2.42 -1.10 11.04
N GLY A 71 3.25 -1.27 10.01
CA GLY A 71 3.14 -2.38 9.05
C GLY A 71 3.33 -3.73 9.74
N ALA A 72 4.30 -3.85 10.65
CA ALA A 72 4.47 -5.02 11.50
C ALA A 72 3.26 -5.28 12.41
N GLY A 73 2.65 -4.24 12.98
CA GLY A 73 1.41 -4.37 13.76
C GLY A 73 0.23 -4.87 12.93
N ILE A 74 0.10 -4.41 11.69
CA ILE A 74 -0.94 -4.89 10.75
C ILE A 74 -0.72 -6.38 10.43
N VAL A 75 0.49 -6.76 10.03
CA VAL A 75 0.83 -8.17 9.73
C VAL A 75 0.73 -9.06 10.98
N GLY A 76 1.09 -8.53 12.14
CA GLY A 76 0.95 -9.20 13.44
C GLY A 76 -0.50 -9.34 13.92
N GLY A 77 -1.47 -8.82 13.16
CA GLY A 77 -2.88 -9.06 13.41
C GLY A 77 -3.49 -8.14 14.46
N ILE A 78 -3.03 -6.88 14.58
CA ILE A 78 -3.67 -5.88 15.45
C ILE A 78 -5.19 -5.81 15.23
N GLY A 79 -5.95 -5.85 16.32
CA GLY A 79 -7.40 -5.98 16.28
C GLY A 79 -8.12 -4.76 15.72
N GLN A 80 -7.75 -3.56 16.19
CA GLN A 80 -8.36 -2.30 15.76
C GLN A 80 -7.34 -1.42 15.03
N MET A 81 -7.80 -0.75 13.97
CA MET A 81 -7.03 0.23 13.21
C MET A 81 -7.83 1.55 13.14
N PRO A 82 -7.45 2.58 13.91
CA PRO A 82 -8.17 3.86 13.89
C PRO A 82 -7.85 4.71 12.65
N ILE A 83 -6.75 4.41 11.95
CA ILE A 83 -6.37 5.09 10.71
C ILE A 83 -7.17 4.47 9.56
N LYS A 84 -8.10 5.26 9.02
CA LYS A 84 -8.95 4.88 7.89
C LYS A 84 -9.01 6.03 6.87
N PRO A 85 -9.47 5.79 5.63
CA PRO A 85 -9.69 6.86 4.66
C PRO A 85 -10.47 8.04 5.24
N GLY A 86 -10.02 9.27 4.95
CA GLY A 86 -10.59 10.52 5.47
C GLY A 86 -10.23 10.86 6.93
N SER A 87 -9.35 10.09 7.58
CA SER A 87 -8.94 10.39 8.97
C SER A 87 -7.87 11.48 9.04
N LYS A 88 -8.05 12.44 9.94
CA LYS A 88 -6.99 13.38 10.31
C LYS A 88 -6.04 12.73 11.32
N VAL A 89 -4.78 12.53 10.94
CA VAL A 89 -3.78 11.83 11.77
C VAL A 89 -2.59 12.71 12.08
N LEU A 90 -2.29 12.87 13.37
CA LEU A 90 -1.03 13.45 13.84
C LEU A 90 0.00 12.33 14.03
N TYR A 91 1.01 12.28 13.16
CA TYR A 91 2.10 11.31 13.27
C TYR A 91 3.32 11.93 13.98
N LEU A 92 3.60 11.49 15.21
CA LEU A 92 4.75 11.97 15.99
C LEU A 92 6.00 11.13 15.72
N GLY A 93 7.12 11.79 15.43
CA GLY A 93 8.40 11.11 15.16
C GLY A 93 8.53 10.53 13.75
N GLY A 94 7.99 11.22 12.74
CA GLY A 94 8.27 10.90 11.33
C GLY A 94 9.71 11.28 10.97
N ALA A 95 10.59 10.29 10.83
CA ALA A 95 11.98 10.52 10.40
C ALA A 95 12.05 10.73 8.87
N SER A 96 12.41 9.70 8.10
CA SER A 96 12.57 9.77 6.64
C SER A 96 11.26 9.60 5.84
N GLY A 97 10.10 9.74 6.49
CA GLY A 97 8.79 9.60 5.81
C GLY A 97 8.39 8.18 5.40
N THR A 98 9.22 7.15 5.60
CA THR A 98 8.97 5.76 5.15
C THR A 98 7.62 5.19 5.59
N THR A 99 7.22 5.38 6.85
CA THR A 99 5.91 4.92 7.34
C THR A 99 4.82 5.94 7.09
N VAL A 100 5.15 7.24 7.20
CA VAL A 100 4.18 8.35 7.05
C VAL A 100 3.63 8.39 5.64
N SER A 101 4.42 8.06 4.61
CA SER A 101 3.94 7.97 3.24
C SER A 101 2.87 6.90 3.05
N HIS A 102 3.01 5.72 3.67
CA HIS A 102 1.99 4.68 3.66
C HIS A 102 0.75 5.08 4.50
N VAL A 103 0.93 5.80 5.61
CA VAL A 103 -0.19 6.37 6.36
C VAL A 103 -0.96 7.38 5.51
N SER A 104 -0.26 8.25 4.78
CA SER A 104 -0.87 9.19 3.84
C SER A 104 -1.66 8.48 2.74
N ASP A 105 -1.13 7.38 2.18
CA ASP A 105 -1.84 6.55 1.20
C ASP A 105 -3.14 5.96 1.78
N MET A 106 -3.10 5.50 3.03
CA MET A 106 -4.29 4.92 3.70
C MET A 106 -5.40 5.95 3.92
N ILE A 107 -5.01 7.19 4.28
CA ILE A 107 -5.95 8.28 4.58
C ILE A 107 -6.57 8.83 3.29
N GLY A 108 -5.79 8.90 2.20
CA GLY A 108 -6.27 9.43 0.93
C GLY A 108 -6.43 10.96 0.92
N PRO A 109 -7.07 11.52 -0.12
CA PRO A 109 -7.13 12.97 -0.36
C PRO A 109 -8.03 13.73 0.62
N ASP A 110 -8.96 13.06 1.29
CA ASP A 110 -10.01 13.69 2.11
C ASP A 110 -9.68 13.79 3.61
N GLY A 111 -8.45 13.44 4.03
CA GLY A 111 -8.05 13.44 5.45
C GLY A 111 -6.90 14.38 5.82
#